data_AF-A0A1C5Z6K8-F1
#
_entry.id   AF-A0A1C5Z6K8-F1
#
_cell.length_a   1.000
_cell.length_b   1.000
_cell.length_c   1.000
_cell.angle_alpha   90.00
_cell.angle_beta   90.00
_cell.angle_gamma   90.00
#
_symmetry.space_group_name_H-M   'P 1'
#
loop_
_entity.id
_entity.type
_entity.pdbx_description
1 polymer ?
#
loop_
_entity_poly.entity_id
_entity_poly.type
_entity_poly.pdbx_seq_one_letter_code
_entity_poly.pdbx_strand_id
1 'polypeptide(L)'
;MQESYFAFLDAVAAYAPEQGSFSALLATLIRRRFIRLTAEESTTRKPLNQALSLDAPVQGSEGDDLTLGDTVEAPGSAFESVENEVYRQQLRAALERALERIPEAQAATVRGCCLDGLSAETVAARRGADPARVKQLKRDGIQALRSRCAALGLGQFLEERTNYLSGVGLRRFQRTGVAPVEREVLRREALTRSFLKGSSGGAEKSTA
;
A
#
# COMPACT_ATOMS: atom_id res chain seq x y z
N MET A 1 28.44 -7.27 34.29
CA MET A 1 28.67 -7.38 35.76
C MET A 1 27.42 -7.09 36.58
N GLN A 2 26.64 -6.04 36.27
CA GLN A 2 25.43 -5.69 37.05
C GLN A 2 24.37 -6.80 37.12
N GLU A 3 24.14 -7.52 36.02
CA GLU A 3 23.10 -8.56 35.95
C GLU A 3 23.46 -9.85 36.70
N SER A 4 24.75 -10.09 36.90
CA SER A 4 25.24 -11.19 37.74
C SER A 4 24.88 -10.97 39.22
N TYR A 5 24.76 -9.72 39.67
CA TYR A 5 24.37 -9.38 41.03
C TYR A 5 22.89 -9.69 41.29
N PHE A 6 22.00 -9.36 40.34
CA PHE A 6 20.58 -9.73 40.46
C PHE A 6 20.38 -11.25 40.38
N ALA A 7 21.17 -11.95 39.54
CA ALA A 7 21.17 -13.41 39.51
C ALA A 7 21.60 -14.02 40.87
N PHE A 8 22.52 -13.36 41.57
CA PHE A 8 22.96 -13.77 42.89
C PHE A 8 21.86 -13.59 43.94
N LEU A 9 21.15 -12.45 43.93
CA LEU A 9 20.02 -12.23 44.83
C LEU A 9 18.89 -13.26 44.61
N ASP A 10 18.57 -13.55 43.35
CA ASP A 10 17.59 -14.59 43.01
C ASP A 10 18.05 -15.97 43.49
N ALA A 11 19.34 -16.29 43.35
CA ALA A 11 19.89 -17.55 43.81
C ALA A 11 19.78 -17.68 45.33
N VAL A 12 20.08 -16.62 46.08
CA VAL A 12 19.95 -16.60 47.55
C VAL A 12 18.50 -16.80 47.98
N ALA A 13 17.54 -16.17 47.29
CA ALA A 13 16.12 -16.30 47.60
C ALA A 13 15.54 -17.68 47.25
N ALA A 14 16.05 -18.33 46.18
CA ALA A 14 15.53 -19.59 45.68
C ALA A 14 16.31 -20.84 46.14
N TYR A 15 17.38 -20.68 46.92
CA TYR A 15 18.24 -21.79 47.29
C TYR A 15 17.55 -22.75 48.27
N ALA A 16 17.46 -24.02 47.87
CA ALA A 16 17.07 -25.12 48.75
C ALA A 16 18.17 -26.19 48.73
N PRO A 17 18.74 -26.58 49.88
CA PRO A 17 19.87 -27.51 49.94
C PRO A 17 19.52 -28.91 49.42
N GLU A 18 18.25 -29.28 49.46
CA GLU A 18 17.76 -30.58 48.94
C GLU A 18 17.71 -30.64 47.40
N GLN A 19 17.76 -29.49 46.71
CA GLN A 19 17.64 -29.40 45.26
C GLN A 19 18.99 -29.34 44.52
N GLY A 20 20.11 -29.34 45.25
CA GLY A 20 21.47 -29.41 44.69
C GLY A 20 22.41 -28.27 45.11
N SER A 21 23.48 -28.06 44.35
CA SER A 21 24.52 -27.08 44.67
C SER A 21 24.08 -25.64 44.37
N PHE A 22 24.33 -24.73 45.31
CA PHE A 22 24.12 -23.29 45.12
C PHE A 22 24.89 -22.74 43.91
N SER A 23 26.12 -23.20 43.68
CA SER A 23 26.94 -22.75 42.55
C SER A 23 26.33 -23.14 41.20
N ALA A 24 25.69 -24.31 41.12
CA ALA A 24 25.01 -24.77 39.92
C ALA A 24 23.71 -23.97 39.65
N LEU A 25 22.95 -23.66 40.71
CA LEU A 25 21.78 -22.80 40.62
C LEU A 25 22.18 -21.38 40.15
N LEU A 26 23.20 -20.80 40.78
CA LEU A 26 23.71 -19.47 40.44
C LEU A 26 24.21 -19.41 38.99
N ALA A 27 25.02 -20.38 38.55
CA ALA A 27 25.50 -20.43 37.17
C ALA A 27 24.33 -20.51 36.17
N THR A 28 23.27 -21.25 36.51
CA THR A 28 22.07 -21.36 35.68
C THR A 28 21.29 -20.04 35.61
N LEU A 29 21.13 -19.35 36.73
CA LEU A 29 20.43 -18.06 36.80
C LEU A 29 21.19 -16.95 36.08
N ILE A 30 22.52 -16.91 36.24
CA ILE A 30 23.39 -16.00 35.48
C ILE A 30 23.22 -16.26 33.99
N ARG A 31 23.35 -17.51 33.55
CA ARG A 31 23.20 -17.87 32.13
C ARG A 31 21.82 -17.49 31.58
N ARG A 32 20.74 -17.75 32.32
CA ARG A 32 19.38 -17.38 31.91
C ARG A 32 19.20 -15.88 31.76
N ARG A 33 19.69 -15.09 32.72
CA ARG A 33 19.62 -13.62 32.65
C ARG A 33 20.46 -13.06 31.51
N PHE A 34 21.66 -13.59 31.30
CA PHE A 34 22.48 -13.21 30.13
C PHE A 34 21.77 -13.54 28.82
N ILE A 35 21.25 -14.76 28.67
CA ILE A 35 20.44 -15.13 27.49
C ILE A 35 19.24 -14.20 27.34
N ARG A 36 18.55 -13.79 28.41
CA ARG A 36 17.44 -12.84 28.28
C ARG A 36 17.84 -11.47 27.73
N LEU A 37 19.06 -11.04 28.03
CA LEU A 37 19.59 -9.74 27.64
C LEU A 37 20.27 -9.76 26.27
N THR A 38 20.99 -10.83 25.98
CA THR A 38 21.80 -10.98 24.76
C THR A 38 21.12 -11.83 23.70
N ALA A 39 20.33 -12.83 24.11
CA ALA A 39 19.63 -13.67 23.17
C ALA A 39 18.42 -12.94 22.64
N GLU A 40 18.37 -12.96 21.32
CA GLU A 40 17.25 -12.65 20.47
C GLU A 40 16.04 -13.49 20.92
N GLU A 41 15.24 -13.02 21.88
CA GLU A 41 13.94 -13.64 22.25
C GLU A 41 12.91 -13.58 21.10
N SER A 42 13.35 -13.52 19.85
CA SER A 42 12.47 -13.55 18.71
C SER A 42 13.12 -14.27 17.54
N THR A 43 12.45 -15.30 17.06
CA THR A 43 12.61 -15.86 15.70
C THR A 43 12.31 -14.83 14.61
N THR A 44 11.90 -13.62 14.99
CA THR A 44 11.66 -12.48 14.11
C THR A 44 12.84 -11.52 14.23
N ARG A 45 13.59 -11.34 13.14
CA ARG A 45 14.67 -10.34 13.03
C ARG A 45 14.16 -8.99 13.56
N LYS A 46 14.66 -8.54 14.72
CA LYS A 46 14.34 -7.21 15.24
C LYS A 46 15.16 -6.19 14.46
N PRO A 47 14.54 -5.34 13.63
CA PRO A 47 15.25 -4.45 12.71
C PRO A 47 16.21 -3.48 13.44
N LEU A 48 15.89 -3.09 14.67
CA LEU A 48 16.75 -2.24 15.51
C LEU A 48 18.10 -2.89 15.87
N ASN A 49 18.17 -4.22 15.97
CA ASN A 49 19.38 -4.93 16.40
C ASN A 49 20.31 -5.29 15.22
N GLN A 50 19.85 -5.12 13.98
CA GLN A 50 20.59 -5.46 12.76
C GLN A 50 20.65 -4.29 11.77
N ALA A 51 20.28 -3.08 12.21
CA ALA A 51 20.39 -1.89 11.39
C ALA A 51 21.87 -1.56 11.14
N LEU A 52 22.20 -1.24 9.89
CA LEU A 52 23.51 -0.68 9.55
C LEU A 52 23.55 0.79 9.96
N SER A 53 24.73 1.28 10.35
CA SER A 53 24.93 2.70 10.62
C SER A 53 24.76 3.51 9.34
N LEU A 54 24.02 4.62 9.40
CA LEU A 54 23.93 5.56 8.28
C LEU A 54 25.29 6.22 8.00
N ASP A 55 26.11 6.41 9.03
CA ASP A 55 27.46 6.97 8.90
C ASP A 55 28.48 5.96 8.33
N ALA A 56 28.07 4.73 8.03
CA ALA A 56 28.98 3.75 7.45
C ALA A 56 29.33 4.17 6.01
N PRO A 57 30.60 4.02 5.58
CA PRO A 57 31.02 4.38 4.22
C PRO A 57 30.40 3.43 3.19
N VAL A 58 30.10 3.96 2.00
CA VAL A 58 29.66 3.16 0.85
C VAL A 58 30.86 2.40 0.27
N GLN A 59 30.77 1.07 0.20
CA GLN A 59 31.86 0.25 -0.36
C GLN A 59 32.00 0.49 -1.87
N GLY A 60 33.22 0.80 -2.33
CA GLY A 60 33.54 0.99 -3.75
C GLY A 60 33.45 2.44 -4.26
N SER A 61 33.24 3.43 -3.38
CA SER A 61 33.38 4.85 -3.74
C SER A 61 34.86 5.24 -3.79
N GLU A 62 35.42 5.44 -5.00
CA GLU A 62 36.72 6.09 -5.15
C GLU A 62 36.53 7.61 -5.18
N GLY A 63 36.54 8.21 -3.98
CA GLY A 63 36.51 9.66 -3.79
C GLY A 63 35.39 10.12 -2.86
N ASP A 64 35.81 10.83 -1.81
CA ASP A 64 35.06 11.51 -0.74
C ASP A 64 34.05 10.71 0.08
N ASP A 65 33.86 11.20 1.33
CA ASP A 65 33.11 10.67 2.48
C ASP A 65 31.61 10.39 2.21
N LEU A 66 31.29 9.59 1.19
CA LEU A 66 29.92 9.20 0.89
C LEU A 66 29.49 8.12 1.89
N THR A 67 28.52 8.48 2.73
CA THR A 67 27.97 7.59 3.75
C THR A 67 26.72 6.87 3.22
N LEU A 68 26.32 5.76 3.85
CA LEU A 68 25.06 5.09 3.55
C LEU A 68 23.88 6.05 3.70
N GLY A 69 23.94 6.98 4.67
CA GLY A 69 22.94 8.01 4.91
C GLY A 69 22.70 8.91 3.70
N ASP A 70 23.77 9.28 2.99
CA ASP A 70 23.70 10.12 1.79
C ASP A 70 23.03 9.42 0.59
N THR A 71 22.99 8.07 0.61
CA THR A 71 22.34 7.26 -0.42
C THR A 71 20.88 6.93 -0.12
N VAL A 72 20.43 7.14 1.13
CA VAL A 72 19.05 6.86 1.52
C VAL A 72 18.18 8.03 1.08
N GLU A 73 17.26 7.75 0.16
CA GLU A 73 16.27 8.70 -0.30
C GLU A 73 15.41 9.21 0.87
N ALA A 74 15.28 10.54 0.98
CA ALA A 74 14.45 11.14 2.01
C ALA A 74 12.98 10.74 1.81
N PRO A 75 12.27 10.28 2.85
CA PRO A 75 10.87 9.92 2.71
C PRO A 75 10.03 11.15 2.35
N GLY A 76 9.46 11.13 1.14
CA GLY A 76 8.59 12.20 0.64
C GLY A 76 9.36 13.40 0.11
N SER A 77 10.15 13.20 -0.95
CA SER A 77 10.80 14.32 -1.64
C SER A 77 9.77 15.39 -2.01
N ALA A 78 10.10 16.67 -1.77
CA ALA A 78 9.19 17.78 -2.05
C ALA A 78 8.80 17.85 -3.53
N PHE A 79 9.69 17.40 -4.42
CA PHE A 79 9.48 17.36 -5.86
C PHE A 79 8.46 16.30 -6.28
N GLU A 80 8.57 15.07 -5.78
CA GLU A 80 7.54 14.04 -6.01
C GLU A 80 6.19 14.46 -5.41
N SER A 81 6.19 15.16 -4.28
CA SER A 81 4.96 15.65 -3.65
C SER A 81 4.24 16.71 -4.52
N VAL A 82 5.00 17.62 -5.15
CA VAL A 82 4.47 18.67 -6.04
C VAL A 82 4.00 18.11 -7.37
N GLU A 83 4.76 17.22 -8.01
CA GLU A 83 4.34 16.56 -9.25
C GLU A 83 3.06 15.73 -9.04
N ASN A 84 3.00 15.00 -7.93
CA ASN A 84 1.80 14.27 -7.52
C ASN A 84 0.61 15.19 -7.28
N GLU A 85 0.82 16.42 -6.79
CA GLU A 85 -0.26 17.37 -6.55
C GLU A 85 -0.82 17.95 -7.84
N VAL A 86 0.03 18.41 -8.76
CA VAL A 86 -0.39 18.90 -10.08
C VAL A 86 -1.13 17.81 -10.86
N TYR A 87 -0.61 16.57 -10.83
CA TYR A 87 -1.28 15.43 -11.43
C TYR A 87 -2.67 15.18 -10.81
N ARG A 88 -2.77 15.16 -9.47
CA ARG A 88 -4.05 14.98 -8.77
C ARG A 88 -5.05 16.07 -9.11
N GLN A 89 -4.61 17.33 -9.26
CA GLN A 89 -5.46 18.44 -9.67
C GLN A 89 -5.98 18.25 -11.10
N GLN A 90 -5.11 17.88 -12.05
CA GLN A 90 -5.51 17.61 -13.43
C GLN A 90 -6.47 16.43 -13.53
N LEU A 91 -6.21 15.35 -12.79
CA LEU A 91 -7.09 14.19 -12.70
C LEU A 91 -8.46 14.56 -12.11
N ARG A 92 -8.49 15.33 -11.01
CA ARG A 92 -9.74 15.82 -10.40
C ARG A 92 -10.54 16.64 -11.41
N ALA A 93 -9.89 17.58 -12.10
CA ALA A 93 -10.53 18.42 -13.10
C ALA A 93 -11.07 17.61 -14.31
N ALA A 94 -10.37 16.56 -14.73
CA ALA A 94 -10.84 15.66 -15.78
C ALA A 94 -12.06 14.83 -15.33
N LEU A 95 -12.04 14.33 -14.08
CA LEU A 95 -13.17 13.61 -13.50
C LEU A 95 -14.40 14.51 -13.35
N GLU A 96 -14.25 15.76 -12.92
CA GLU A 96 -15.38 16.70 -12.81
C GLU A 96 -16.02 16.98 -14.17
N ARG A 97 -15.21 17.27 -15.20
CA ARG A 97 -15.69 17.43 -16.59
C ARG A 97 -16.38 16.17 -17.11
N ALA A 98 -15.92 14.99 -16.72
CA ALA A 98 -16.55 13.73 -17.09
C ALA A 98 -17.91 13.54 -16.40
N LEU A 99 -18.04 13.98 -15.16
CA LEU A 99 -19.27 13.92 -14.38
C LEU A 99 -20.34 14.88 -14.90
N GLU A 100 -19.97 16.03 -15.43
CA GLU A 100 -20.90 16.95 -16.11
C GLU A 100 -21.60 16.32 -17.33
N ARG A 101 -21.03 15.25 -17.89
CA ARG A 101 -21.56 14.59 -19.10
C ARG A 101 -22.46 13.38 -18.80
N ILE A 102 -22.73 13.07 -17.53
CA ILE A 102 -23.67 12.03 -17.10
C ILE A 102 -24.84 12.66 -16.33
N PRO A 103 -25.98 11.97 -16.16
CA PRO A 103 -27.12 12.50 -15.42
C PRO A 103 -26.75 12.97 -14.00
N GLU A 104 -27.21 14.17 -13.61
CA GLU A 104 -26.78 14.84 -12.38
C GLU A 104 -27.01 14.01 -11.10
N ALA A 105 -28.12 13.26 -11.05
CA ALA A 105 -28.38 12.34 -9.94
C ALA A 105 -27.30 11.27 -9.77
N GLN A 106 -26.76 10.75 -10.88
CA GLN A 106 -25.64 9.81 -10.90
C GLN A 106 -24.32 10.53 -10.61
N ALA A 107 -24.08 11.67 -11.29
CA ALA A 107 -22.87 12.48 -11.14
C ALA A 107 -22.61 12.83 -9.69
N ALA A 108 -23.60 13.43 -9.02
CA ALA A 108 -23.42 13.91 -7.68
C ALA A 108 -23.40 12.77 -6.64
N THR A 109 -23.96 11.58 -6.96
CA THR A 109 -23.78 10.37 -6.14
C THR A 109 -22.36 9.83 -6.25
N VAL A 110 -21.79 9.83 -7.46
CA VAL A 110 -20.40 9.43 -7.70
C VAL A 110 -19.43 10.43 -7.05
N ARG A 111 -19.71 11.75 -7.10
CA ARG A 111 -18.96 12.78 -6.36
C ARG A 111 -18.87 12.44 -4.87
N GLY A 112 -20.01 12.36 -4.19
CA GLY A 112 -20.03 12.09 -2.76
C GLY A 112 -19.37 10.75 -2.38
N CYS A 113 -19.68 9.67 -3.10
CA CYS A 113 -19.21 8.33 -2.73
C CYS A 113 -17.74 8.04 -3.10
N CYS A 114 -17.26 8.56 -4.23
CA CYS A 114 -15.97 8.15 -4.81
C CYS A 114 -14.92 9.25 -4.75
N LEU A 115 -15.33 10.51 -4.89
CA LEU A 115 -14.42 11.67 -4.89
C LEU A 115 -14.28 12.28 -3.51
N ASP A 116 -15.34 12.28 -2.71
CA ASP A 116 -15.36 12.85 -1.35
C ASP A 116 -15.29 11.77 -0.24
N GLY A 117 -15.33 10.49 -0.61
CA GLY A 117 -15.18 9.36 0.31
C GLY A 117 -16.34 9.13 1.29
N LEU A 118 -17.51 9.73 1.04
CA LEU A 118 -18.68 9.58 1.90
C LEU A 118 -19.30 8.20 1.79
N SER A 119 -19.90 7.71 2.88
CA SER A 119 -20.66 6.46 2.85
C SER A 119 -21.95 6.63 2.05
N ALA A 120 -22.45 5.52 1.48
CA ALA A 120 -23.71 5.53 0.75
C ALA A 120 -24.90 5.98 1.63
N GLU A 121 -24.85 5.68 2.93
CA GLU A 121 -25.86 6.08 3.91
C GLU A 121 -25.83 7.59 4.18
N THR A 122 -24.64 8.18 4.31
CA THR A 122 -24.50 9.64 4.47
C THR A 122 -24.96 10.38 3.22
N VAL A 123 -24.64 9.86 2.03
CA VAL A 123 -25.11 10.43 0.76
C VAL A 123 -26.63 10.30 0.61
N ALA A 124 -27.20 9.17 1.03
CA ALA A 124 -28.64 8.93 1.05
C ALA A 124 -29.37 9.91 1.97
N ALA A 125 -28.89 10.06 3.20
CA ALA A 125 -29.44 11.00 4.19
C ALA A 125 -29.41 12.45 3.68
N ARG A 126 -28.29 12.89 3.08
CA ARG A 126 -28.17 14.24 2.49
C ARG A 126 -29.13 14.50 1.34
N ARG A 127 -29.57 13.45 0.63
CA ARG A 127 -30.45 13.54 -0.54
C ARG A 127 -31.91 13.24 -0.23
N GLY A 128 -32.23 12.80 0.98
CA GLY A 128 -33.55 12.25 1.30
C GLY A 128 -33.91 11.03 0.44
N ALA A 129 -32.91 10.23 0.05
CA ALA A 129 -33.07 9.07 -0.82
C ALA A 129 -32.82 7.76 -0.06
N ASP A 130 -33.31 6.64 -0.60
CA ASP A 130 -33.01 5.30 -0.08
C ASP A 130 -31.53 4.91 -0.35
N PRO A 131 -30.78 4.41 0.64
CA PRO A 131 -29.43 3.86 0.45
C PRO A 131 -29.32 2.84 -0.71
N ALA A 132 -30.34 2.02 -0.96
CA ALA A 132 -30.32 1.09 -2.09
C ALA A 132 -30.33 1.82 -3.43
N ARG A 133 -31.12 2.90 -3.54
CA ARG A 133 -31.16 3.77 -4.72
C ARG A 133 -29.81 4.47 -4.95
N VAL A 134 -29.14 4.91 -3.89
CA VAL A 134 -27.79 5.50 -3.97
C VAL A 134 -26.76 4.50 -4.52
N LYS A 135 -26.78 3.24 -4.05
CA LYS A 135 -25.90 2.19 -4.59
C LYS A 135 -26.15 1.94 -6.08
N GLN A 136 -27.42 1.91 -6.51
CA GLN A 136 -27.78 1.76 -7.92
C GLN A 136 -27.29 2.95 -8.76
N LEU A 137 -27.57 4.19 -8.33
CA LEU A 137 -27.11 5.41 -9.02
C LEU A 137 -25.59 5.47 -9.14
N LYS A 138 -24.86 5.07 -8.09
CA LYS A 138 -23.40 4.97 -8.11
C LYS A 138 -22.94 3.97 -9.18
N ARG A 139 -23.52 2.77 -9.21
CA ARG A 139 -23.16 1.72 -10.17
C ARG A 139 -23.42 2.19 -11.60
N ASP A 140 -24.60 2.74 -11.84
CA ASP A 140 -25.02 3.19 -13.18
C ASP A 140 -24.17 4.38 -13.64
N GLY A 141 -23.84 5.32 -12.75
CA GLY A 141 -22.93 6.43 -13.03
C GLY A 141 -21.51 5.97 -13.37
N ILE A 142 -20.94 5.04 -12.60
CA ILE A 142 -19.62 4.45 -12.90
C ILE A 142 -19.66 3.73 -14.26
N GLN A 143 -20.74 3.01 -14.55
CA GLN A 143 -20.89 2.32 -15.83
C GLN A 143 -20.96 3.30 -17.01
N ALA A 144 -21.68 4.42 -16.85
CA ALA A 144 -21.77 5.47 -17.86
C ALA A 144 -20.41 6.17 -18.11
N LEU A 145 -19.62 6.38 -17.06
CA LEU A 145 -18.25 6.90 -17.19
C LEU A 145 -17.34 5.90 -17.90
N ARG A 146 -17.45 4.61 -17.58
CA ARG A 146 -16.65 3.55 -18.20
C ARG A 146 -16.95 3.39 -19.68
N SER A 147 -18.22 3.39 -20.08
CA SER A 147 -18.60 3.22 -21.49
C SER A 147 -18.11 4.37 -22.37
N ARG A 148 -17.93 5.56 -21.79
CA ARG A 148 -17.49 6.78 -22.50
C ARG A 148 -16.06 7.19 -22.15
N CYS A 149 -15.30 6.37 -21.42
CA CYS A 149 -13.98 6.70 -20.87
C CYS A 149 -13.03 7.31 -21.91
N ALA A 150 -12.97 6.73 -23.12
CA ALA A 150 -12.16 7.24 -24.23
C ALA A 150 -12.61 8.64 -24.70
N ALA A 151 -13.92 8.83 -24.94
CA ALA A 151 -14.49 10.11 -25.35
C ALA A 151 -14.42 11.20 -24.25
N LEU A 152 -14.24 10.78 -23.00
CA LEU A 152 -14.07 11.65 -21.83
C LEU A 152 -12.60 12.00 -21.57
N GLY A 153 -11.66 11.47 -22.35
CA GLY A 153 -10.22 11.70 -22.16
C GLY A 153 -9.66 11.11 -20.87
N LEU A 154 -10.41 10.23 -20.20
CA LEU A 154 -9.99 9.61 -18.93
C LEU A 154 -8.94 8.51 -19.13
N GLY A 155 -8.79 8.02 -20.37
CA GLY A 155 -7.82 6.98 -20.72
C GLY A 155 -6.36 7.37 -20.45
N GLN A 156 -6.02 8.65 -20.53
CA GLN A 156 -4.66 9.15 -20.31
C GLN A 156 -4.16 8.96 -18.86
N PHE A 157 -5.08 8.89 -17.90
CA PHE A 157 -4.75 8.74 -16.48
C PHE A 157 -4.65 7.28 -16.02
N LEU A 158 -4.81 6.31 -16.94
CA LEU A 158 -4.76 4.89 -16.61
C LEU A 158 -3.34 4.39 -16.37
N GLU A 159 -2.32 4.97 -17.02
CA GLU A 159 -0.93 4.46 -16.94
C GLU A 159 -0.34 4.60 -15.54
N GLU A 160 -0.47 5.76 -14.89
CA GLU A 160 0.23 6.05 -13.63
C GLU A 160 -0.28 5.28 -12.40
N ARG A 161 -1.53 4.79 -12.42
CA ARG A 161 -2.10 3.98 -11.32
C ARG A 161 -2.17 2.48 -11.62
N THR A 162 -1.62 2.05 -12.74
CA THR A 162 -1.55 0.62 -13.07
C THR A 162 -0.53 -0.05 -12.15
N ASN A 163 -1.01 -0.76 -11.13
CA ASN A 163 -0.14 -1.51 -10.23
C ASN A 163 0.33 -2.82 -10.92
N TYR A 164 1.38 -2.69 -11.72
CA TYR A 164 2.07 -3.79 -12.43
C TYR A 164 2.62 -4.87 -11.48
N LEU A 165 2.75 -4.54 -10.20
CA LEU A 165 3.24 -5.42 -9.14
C LEU A 165 2.09 -5.99 -8.29
N SER A 166 0.82 -5.82 -8.68
CA SER A 166 -0.29 -6.35 -7.89
C SER A 166 -0.40 -7.87 -8.01
N GLY A 167 -0.45 -8.58 -6.88
CA GLY A 167 -0.62 -10.04 -6.86
C GLY A 167 0.63 -10.80 -7.30
N VAL A 168 1.81 -10.34 -6.89
CA VAL A 168 3.07 -11.11 -6.93
C VAL A 168 2.95 -12.33 -6.02
N GLY A 169 3.23 -13.52 -6.54
CA GLY A 169 3.24 -14.73 -5.74
C GLY A 169 3.39 -16.00 -6.56
N LEU A 170 4.32 -16.87 -6.15
CA LEU A 170 4.65 -18.12 -6.83
C LEU A 170 3.42 -19.02 -7.06
N ARG A 171 2.53 -19.14 -6.05
CA ARG A 171 1.28 -19.93 -6.16
C ARG A 171 0.33 -19.40 -7.23
N ARG A 172 0.30 -18.08 -7.42
CA ARG A 172 -0.58 -17.44 -8.41
C ARG A 172 -0.02 -17.65 -9.81
N PHE A 173 1.29 -17.51 -9.98
CA PHE A 173 1.99 -17.81 -11.23
C PHE A 173 1.80 -19.28 -11.63
N GLN A 174 1.95 -20.23 -10.72
CA GLN A 174 1.70 -21.66 -10.98
C GLN A 174 0.26 -21.95 -11.42
N ARG A 175 -0.72 -21.15 -10.99
CA ARG A 175 -2.14 -21.33 -11.34
C ARG A 175 -2.52 -20.66 -12.66
N THR A 176 -2.02 -19.45 -12.93
CA THR A 176 -2.42 -18.67 -14.12
C THR A 176 -1.42 -18.73 -15.26
N GLY A 177 -0.16 -19.10 -15.00
CA GLY A 177 0.92 -19.15 -15.99
C GLY A 177 1.40 -17.79 -16.49
N VAL A 178 1.02 -16.70 -15.81
CA VAL A 178 1.25 -15.32 -16.29
C VAL A 178 1.91 -14.50 -15.18
N ALA A 179 2.99 -13.79 -15.51
CA ALA A 179 3.67 -12.91 -14.55
C ALA A 179 2.77 -11.71 -14.16
N PRO A 180 2.95 -11.10 -12.98
CA PRO A 180 2.13 -9.96 -12.53
C PRO A 180 2.10 -8.81 -13.53
N VAL A 181 3.25 -8.49 -14.12
CA VAL A 181 3.40 -7.44 -15.14
C VAL A 181 2.67 -7.81 -16.42
N GLU A 182 2.89 -9.01 -16.95
CA GLU A 182 2.22 -9.51 -18.16
C GLU A 182 0.69 -9.51 -18.00
N ARG A 183 0.20 -9.92 -16.83
CA ARG A 183 -1.24 -9.93 -16.54
C ARG A 183 -1.83 -8.53 -16.60
N GLU A 184 -1.12 -7.56 -16.02
CA GLU A 184 -1.61 -6.19 -15.98
C GLU A 184 -1.52 -5.52 -17.37
N VAL A 185 -0.49 -5.85 -18.15
CA VAL A 185 -0.40 -5.50 -19.59
C VAL A 185 -1.57 -6.09 -20.37
N LEU A 186 -1.88 -7.38 -20.20
CA LEU A 186 -3.02 -8.03 -20.86
C LEU A 186 -4.36 -7.41 -20.43
N ARG A 187 -4.50 -7.07 -19.14
CA ARG A 187 -5.68 -6.38 -18.62
C ARG A 187 -5.84 -4.99 -19.23
N ARG A 188 -4.74 -4.26 -19.37
CA ARG A 188 -4.68 -2.97 -20.09
C ARG A 188 -5.08 -3.15 -21.55
N GLU A 189 -4.49 -4.09 -22.27
CA GLU A 189 -4.86 -4.35 -23.67
C GLU A 189 -6.34 -4.69 -23.81
N ALA A 190 -6.89 -5.50 -22.90
CA ALA A 190 -8.32 -5.81 -22.89
C ALA A 190 -9.18 -4.56 -22.63
N LEU A 191 -8.78 -3.70 -21.69
CA LEU A 191 -9.45 -2.42 -21.43
C LEU A 191 -9.36 -1.50 -22.66
N THR A 192 -8.18 -1.30 -23.22
CA THR A 192 -7.97 -0.50 -24.45
C THR A 192 -8.78 -1.04 -25.62
N ARG A 193 -8.80 -2.36 -25.86
CA ARG A 193 -9.64 -2.98 -26.89
C ARG A 193 -11.12 -2.78 -26.61
N SER A 194 -11.57 -2.89 -25.36
CA SER A 194 -12.96 -2.62 -24.99
C SER A 194 -13.35 -1.16 -25.21
N PHE A 195 -12.43 -0.22 -24.94
CA PHE A 195 -12.62 1.20 -25.16
C PHE A 195 -12.63 1.56 -26.66
N LEU A 196 -11.70 1.01 -27.45
CA LEU A 196 -11.66 1.19 -28.90
C LEU A 196 -12.93 0.63 -29.57
N LYS A 197 -13.40 -0.55 -29.12
CA LYS A 197 -14.65 -1.16 -29.62
C LYS A 197 -15.90 -0.37 -29.23
N GLY A 198 -15.89 0.31 -28.08
CA GLY A 198 -16.94 1.25 -27.68
C GLY A 198 -16.94 2.54 -28.50
N SER A 199 -15.77 3.01 -28.95
CA SER A 199 -15.62 4.19 -29.81
C SER A 199 -16.09 3.94 -31.24
N SER A 200 -15.94 2.73 -31.79
CA SER A 200 -16.37 2.41 -33.16
C SER A 200 -17.89 2.23 -33.29
N GLY A 201 -18.58 1.74 -32.25
CA GLY A 201 -20.03 1.51 -32.27
C GLY A 201 -20.89 2.77 -32.18
N GLY A 202 -20.31 3.94 -31.91
CA GLY A 202 -21.01 5.23 -31.85
C GLY A 202 -21.08 5.98 -33.20
N ALA A 203 -20.24 5.61 -34.17
CA ALA A 203 -20.16 6.31 -35.46
C ALA A 203 -21.24 5.87 -36.47
N GLU A 204 -21.87 4.70 -36.27
CA GLU A 204 -22.81 4.12 -37.26
C GLU A 204 -24.29 4.44 -36.99
N LYS A 205 -24.64 5.19 -35.93
CA LYS A 205 -26.05 5.46 -35.55
C LYS A 205 -26.54 6.89 -35.80
N SER A 206 -25.82 7.70 -36.58
CA SER A 206 -26.18 9.11 -36.84
C SER A 206 -26.53 9.40 -38.31
N THR A 207 -27.02 8.42 -39.05
CA THR A 207 -27.62 8.61 -40.38
C THR A 207 -28.76 7.61 -40.58
N ALA A 208 -29.94 7.96 -40.10
CA ALA A 208 -31.25 7.49 -40.58
C ALA A 208 -32.33 8.41 -40.01
#